data_AF-A0A1I6CVE8-F1
#
_entry.id   AF-A0A1I6CVE8-F1
#
_cell.length_a   1.000
_cell.length_b   1.000
_cell.length_c   1.000
_cell.angle_alpha   90.00
_cell.angle_beta   90.00
_cell.angle_gamma   90.00
#
_symmetry.space_group_name_H-M   'P 1'
#
loop_
_entity.id
_entity.type
_entity.pdbx_description
1 polymer ?
#
loop_
_entity_poly.entity_id
_entity_poly.type
_entity_poly.pdbx_seq_one_letter_code
_entity_poly.pdbx_strand_id
1 'polypeptide(L)'
;MGNHDVWDQFGKTRDPSLREKLVLDHLGLVKYLAGRLAVNAPPGMTREDLEGCGVIGLLDAIDKYNNKLGMEFKNYAYTRVRGAILDEIRKQNWVPRSKWQKFNQLKKAKERLMQQGGHPGEKLLAEKLGVDDVKLRQLAAEYNNAFPVSLDDNPGNDNDSVLVDMISDPGSPDPLDQVVERTEKEVLAAAIDELPERDRLVLALYYQEELTLKEIGKILEVTESRVCQLHAKALQRLRSILSDRL
;
A
#
# COMPACT_ATOMS: atom_id res chain seq x y z
N MET A 1 -39.46 5.84 38.65
CA MET A 1 -39.51 7.11 37.90
C MET A 1 -39.69 6.78 36.43
N GLY A 2 -40.77 7.26 35.80
CA GLY A 2 -40.96 7.06 34.36
C GLY A 2 -39.90 7.81 33.57
N ASN A 3 -39.51 7.29 32.39
CA ASN A 3 -38.46 7.88 31.54
C ASN A 3 -38.67 9.37 31.23
N HIS A 4 -39.91 9.86 31.20
CA HIS A 4 -40.20 11.28 30.95
C HIS A 4 -39.71 12.21 32.07
N ASP A 5 -39.71 11.76 33.32
CA ASP A 5 -39.27 12.58 34.47
C ASP A 5 -37.74 12.78 34.47
N VAL A 6 -37.00 11.76 34.04
CA VAL A 6 -35.52 11.82 33.93
C VAL A 6 -35.08 12.84 32.88
N TRP A 7 -35.76 12.90 31.73
CA TRP A 7 -35.45 13.85 30.66
C TRP A 7 -35.77 15.29 31.04
N ASP A 8 -36.89 15.51 31.74
CA ASP A 8 -37.29 16.86 32.18
C ASP A 8 -36.38 17.37 33.31
N GLN A 9 -35.93 16.48 34.21
CA GLN A 9 -34.94 16.81 35.23
C GLN A 9 -33.58 17.11 34.62
N PHE A 10 -33.09 16.24 33.73
CA PHE A 10 -31.81 16.45 33.04
C PHE A 10 -31.79 17.75 32.24
N GLY A 11 -32.89 18.09 31.56
CA GLY A 11 -33.02 19.35 30.81
C GLY A 11 -32.93 20.61 31.69
N LYS A 12 -33.25 20.51 32.98
CA LYS A 12 -33.18 21.63 33.94
C LYS A 12 -31.85 21.69 34.70
N THR A 13 -31.34 20.55 35.17
CA THR A 13 -30.18 20.50 36.07
C THR A 13 -28.86 20.21 35.35
N ARG A 14 -28.91 19.52 34.19
CA ARG A 14 -27.74 18.97 33.51
C ARG A 14 -26.81 18.17 34.45
N ASP A 15 -27.41 17.44 35.38
CA ASP A 15 -26.69 16.62 36.36
C ASP A 15 -25.91 15.49 35.65
N PRO A 16 -24.59 15.36 35.91
CA PRO A 16 -23.76 14.28 35.37
C PRO A 16 -24.31 12.86 35.66
N SER A 17 -24.91 12.65 36.83
CA SER A 17 -25.43 11.33 37.23
C SER A 17 -26.66 10.93 36.42
N LEU A 18 -27.52 11.89 36.07
CA LEU A 18 -28.67 11.68 35.17
C LEU A 18 -28.19 11.44 33.74
N ARG A 19 -27.15 12.16 33.30
CA ARG A 19 -26.53 11.94 31.98
C ARG A 19 -25.98 10.52 31.86
N GLU A 20 -25.22 10.07 32.86
CA GLU A 20 -24.67 8.72 32.89
C GLU A 20 -25.77 7.65 32.81
N LYS A 21 -26.84 7.82 33.59
CA LYS A 21 -28.01 6.92 33.53
C LYS A 21 -28.62 6.85 32.13
N LEU A 22 -28.85 8.00 31.49
CA LEU A 22 -29.37 8.08 30.13
C LEU A 22 -28.46 7.44 29.09
N VAL A 23 -27.14 7.56 29.27
CA VAL A 23 -26.14 6.89 28.42
C VAL A 23 -26.28 5.37 28.57
N LEU A 24 -26.22 4.85 29.80
CA LEU A 24 -26.26 3.42 30.09
C LEU A 24 -27.53 2.77 29.54
N ASP A 25 -28.68 3.42 29.69
CA ASP A 25 -29.97 2.94 29.18
C ASP A 25 -29.99 2.78 27.64
N HIS A 26 -29.17 3.55 26.92
CA HIS A 26 -29.16 3.60 25.45
C HIS A 26 -27.90 3.02 24.79
N LEU A 27 -26.93 2.50 25.55
CA LEU A 27 -25.73 1.85 25.00
C LEU A 27 -26.06 0.66 24.09
N GLY A 28 -27.15 -0.06 24.36
CA GLY A 28 -27.61 -1.17 23.51
C GLY A 28 -27.90 -0.74 22.07
N LEU A 29 -28.38 0.49 21.86
CA LEU A 29 -28.61 1.06 20.53
C LEU A 29 -27.29 1.23 19.76
N VAL A 30 -26.24 1.69 20.45
CA VAL A 30 -24.91 1.88 19.87
C VAL A 30 -24.34 0.53 19.43
N LYS A 31 -24.37 -0.48 20.29
CA LYS A 31 -23.90 -1.84 19.96
C LYS A 31 -24.64 -2.43 18.76
N TYR A 32 -25.96 -2.26 18.70
CA TYR A 32 -26.77 -2.69 17.58
C TYR A 32 -26.37 -2.00 16.26
N LEU A 33 -26.19 -0.67 16.29
CA LEU A 33 -25.82 0.10 15.11
C LEU A 33 -24.39 -0.19 14.64
N ALA A 34 -23.44 -0.26 15.57
CA ALA A 34 -22.05 -0.59 15.27
C ALA A 34 -21.94 -1.97 14.60
N GLY A 35 -22.59 -3.01 15.17
CA GLY A 35 -22.59 -4.35 14.59
C GLY A 35 -23.19 -4.39 13.17
N ARG A 36 -24.26 -3.62 12.91
CA ARG A 36 -24.88 -3.55 11.58
C ARG A 36 -24.03 -2.79 10.56
N LEU A 37 -23.26 -1.80 11.00
CA LEU A 37 -22.42 -0.98 10.13
C LEU A 37 -21.03 -1.57 9.89
N ALA A 38 -20.52 -2.38 10.83
CA ALA A 38 -19.23 -3.09 10.72
C ALA A 38 -19.11 -3.94 9.44
N VAL A 39 -20.22 -4.47 8.92
CA VAL A 39 -20.22 -5.26 7.68
C VAL A 39 -19.70 -4.45 6.46
N ASN A 40 -19.94 -3.14 6.45
CA ASN A 40 -19.50 -2.23 5.39
C ASN A 40 -18.40 -1.27 5.88
N ALA A 41 -17.70 -1.63 6.96
CA ALA A 41 -16.51 -0.93 7.41
C ALA A 41 -15.32 -1.25 6.49
N PRO A 42 -14.40 -0.30 6.26
CA PRO A 42 -13.08 -0.58 5.72
C PRO A 42 -12.34 -1.63 6.56
N PRO A 43 -11.53 -2.51 5.93
CA PRO A 43 -10.52 -3.30 6.64
C PRO A 43 -9.66 -2.41 7.55
N GLY A 44 -9.33 -2.92 8.73
CA GLY A 44 -8.53 -2.21 9.75
C GLY A 44 -9.35 -1.41 10.77
N MET A 45 -10.64 -1.14 10.52
CA MET A 45 -11.50 -0.52 11.53
C MET A 45 -12.27 -1.60 12.30
N THR A 46 -12.09 -1.63 13.62
CA THR A 46 -12.68 -2.65 14.47
C THR A 46 -14.13 -2.31 14.84
N ARG A 47 -14.84 -3.29 15.38
CA ARG A 47 -16.19 -3.05 15.89
C ARG A 47 -16.15 -2.12 17.10
N GLU A 48 -15.12 -2.25 17.92
CA GLU A 48 -14.87 -1.45 19.12
C GLU A 48 -14.67 0.02 18.75
N ASP A 49 -13.94 0.31 17.66
CA ASP A 49 -13.78 1.67 17.14
C ASP A 49 -15.14 2.29 16.75
N LEU A 50 -16.00 1.49 16.12
CA LEU A 50 -17.34 1.90 15.74
C LEU A 50 -18.25 2.13 16.94
N GLU A 51 -18.15 1.27 17.95
CA GLU A 51 -18.87 1.44 19.21
C GLU A 51 -18.41 2.72 19.91
N GLY A 52 -17.10 2.97 20.00
CA GLY A 52 -16.54 4.18 20.58
C GLY A 52 -17.06 5.47 19.91
N CYS A 53 -17.03 5.52 18.59
CA CYS A 53 -17.54 6.68 17.84
C CYS A 53 -19.07 6.82 17.94
N GLY A 54 -19.79 5.70 18.00
CA GLY A 54 -21.22 5.67 18.24
C GLY A 54 -21.59 6.20 19.63
N VAL A 55 -20.78 5.92 20.66
CA VAL A 55 -20.96 6.49 22.00
C VAL A 55 -20.78 8.01 21.96
N ILE A 56 -19.77 8.54 21.26
CA ILE A 56 -19.60 10.00 21.09
C ILE A 56 -20.85 10.61 20.44
N GLY A 57 -21.41 9.97 19.41
CA GLY A 57 -22.65 10.39 18.78
C GLY A 57 -23.88 10.32 19.71
N LEU A 58 -23.93 9.34 20.60
CA LEU A 58 -24.98 9.20 21.62
C LEU A 58 -24.89 10.32 22.65
N LEU A 59 -23.69 10.63 23.13
CA LEU A 59 -23.45 11.74 24.06
C LEU A 59 -23.95 13.07 23.48
N ASP A 60 -23.58 13.38 22.24
CA ASP A 60 -24.05 14.59 21.55
C ASP A 60 -25.58 14.59 21.35
N ALA A 61 -26.19 13.41 21.12
CA ALA A 61 -27.63 13.28 21.02
C ALA A 61 -28.34 13.53 22.36
N ILE A 62 -27.81 13.01 23.48
CA ILE A 62 -28.36 13.26 24.82
C ILE A 62 -28.30 14.75 25.15
N ASP A 63 -27.17 15.39 24.87
CA ASP A 63 -26.94 16.79 25.23
C ASP A 63 -27.82 17.77 24.42
N LYS A 64 -28.27 17.37 23.22
CA LYS A 64 -29.08 18.20 22.30
C LYS A 64 -30.55 17.80 22.20
N TYR A 65 -30.96 16.70 22.82
CA TYR A 65 -32.33 16.23 22.73
C TYR A 65 -33.31 17.17 23.45
N ASN A 66 -34.49 17.37 22.85
CA ASN A 66 -35.57 18.15 23.43
C ASN A 66 -36.86 17.34 23.45
N ASN A 67 -37.26 16.90 24.64
CA ASN A 67 -38.47 16.11 24.89
C ASN A 67 -39.78 16.82 24.47
N LYS A 68 -39.77 18.16 24.38
CA LYS A 68 -40.96 18.95 24.00
C LYS A 68 -41.35 18.84 22.53
N LEU A 69 -40.46 18.31 21.68
CA LEU A 69 -40.69 18.17 20.24
C LEU A 69 -41.51 16.92 19.86
N GLY A 70 -41.92 16.11 20.84
CA GLY A 70 -42.83 14.96 20.62
C GLY A 70 -42.21 13.76 19.90
N MET A 71 -40.91 13.78 19.60
CA MET A 71 -40.18 12.65 19.02
C MET A 71 -39.58 11.81 20.15
N GLU A 72 -39.78 10.48 20.12
CA GLU A 72 -39.10 9.57 21.04
C GLU A 72 -37.58 9.68 20.90
N PHE A 73 -36.86 9.79 22.03
CA PHE A 73 -35.40 9.90 22.05
C PHE A 73 -34.71 8.80 21.24
N LYS A 74 -35.22 7.56 21.29
CA LYS A 74 -34.66 6.43 20.54
C LYS A 74 -34.58 6.69 19.03
N ASN A 75 -35.61 7.32 18.46
CA ASN A 75 -35.66 7.66 17.04
C ASN A 75 -34.71 8.82 16.71
N TYR A 76 -34.61 9.80 17.59
CA TYR A 76 -33.65 10.90 17.46
C TYR A 76 -32.21 10.39 17.52
N ALA A 77 -31.88 9.63 18.57
CA ALA A 77 -30.57 9.05 18.80
C ALA A 77 -30.15 8.10 17.67
N TYR A 78 -31.09 7.33 17.11
CA TYR A 78 -30.81 6.43 15.97
C TYR A 78 -30.11 7.18 14.83
N THR A 79 -30.67 8.32 14.41
CA THR A 79 -30.12 9.10 13.29
C THR A 79 -28.79 9.74 13.64
N ARG A 80 -28.62 10.22 14.88
CA ARG A 80 -27.38 10.88 15.35
C ARG A 80 -26.23 9.88 15.50
N VAL A 81 -26.46 8.76 16.18
CA VAL A 81 -25.46 7.69 16.38
C VAL A 81 -25.05 7.08 15.05
N ARG A 82 -26.02 6.76 14.18
CA ARG A 82 -25.73 6.24 12.83
C ARG A 82 -24.92 7.25 12.02
N GLY A 83 -25.24 8.54 12.11
CA GLY A 83 -24.50 9.62 11.45
C GLY A 83 -23.05 9.66 11.90
N ALA A 84 -22.82 9.70 13.21
CA ALA A 84 -21.48 9.73 13.80
C ALA A 84 -20.61 8.55 13.35
N ILE A 85 -21.15 7.33 13.37
CA ILE A 85 -20.45 6.14 12.88
C ILE A 85 -20.10 6.26 11.39
N LEU A 86 -21.06 6.68 10.55
CA LEU A 86 -20.83 6.83 9.12
C LEU A 86 -19.85 7.95 8.79
N ASP A 87 -19.83 9.01 9.58
CA ASP A 87 -18.87 10.10 9.43
C ASP A 87 -17.47 9.65 9.79
N GLU A 88 -17.30 8.84 10.84
CA GLU A 88 -15.98 8.29 11.17
C GLU A 88 -15.47 7.30 10.12
N ILE A 89 -16.34 6.39 9.64
CA ILE A 89 -16.04 5.52 8.50
C ILE A 89 -15.51 6.34 7.31
N ARG A 90 -16.11 7.50 7.04
CA ARG A 90 -15.70 8.35 5.91
C ARG A 90 -14.36 9.04 6.14
N LYS A 91 -14.08 9.48 7.37
CA LYS A 91 -12.81 10.13 7.70
C LYS A 91 -11.64 9.16 7.60
N GLN A 92 -11.82 7.94 8.09
CA GLN A 92 -10.77 6.91 8.09
C GLN A 92 -10.62 6.24 6.73
N ASN A 93 -11.66 6.26 5.89
CA ASN A 93 -11.59 5.68 4.55
C ASN A 93 -10.93 6.65 3.55
N TRP A 94 -9.67 6.40 3.21
CA TRP A 94 -8.95 7.09 2.13
C TRP A 94 -9.48 6.80 0.71
N VAL A 95 -10.42 5.85 0.55
CA VAL A 95 -10.99 5.49 -0.76
C VAL A 95 -12.14 6.44 -1.13
N PRO A 96 -12.14 7.04 -2.33
CA PRO A 96 -13.26 7.86 -2.79
C PRO A 96 -14.60 7.14 -2.77
N ARG A 97 -15.68 7.87 -2.47
CA ARG A 97 -17.04 7.30 -2.29
C ARG A 97 -17.52 6.44 -3.46
N SER A 98 -17.28 6.86 -4.69
CA SER A 98 -17.67 6.13 -5.90
C SER A 98 -16.94 4.79 -6.01
N LYS A 99 -15.65 4.74 -5.67
CA LYS A 99 -14.87 3.50 -5.62
C LYS A 99 -15.32 2.59 -4.48
N TRP A 100 -15.55 3.15 -3.29
CA TRP A 100 -16.06 2.39 -2.14
C TRP A 100 -17.40 1.70 -2.42
N GLN A 101 -18.29 2.35 -3.18
CA GLN A 101 -19.54 1.74 -3.63
C GLN A 101 -19.30 0.53 -4.53
N LYS A 102 -18.36 0.62 -5.49
CA LYS A 102 -17.97 -0.50 -6.36
C LYS A 102 -17.36 -1.66 -5.56
N PHE A 103 -16.49 -1.36 -4.59
CA PHE A 103 -15.91 -2.37 -3.70
C PHE A 103 -16.99 -3.11 -2.89
N ASN A 104 -17.97 -2.39 -2.34
CA ASN A 104 -19.09 -3.03 -1.65
C ASN A 104 -20.00 -3.85 -2.57
N GLN A 105 -20.17 -3.45 -3.84
CA GLN A 105 -20.89 -4.24 -4.84
C GLN A 105 -20.14 -5.55 -5.13
N LEU A 106 -18.82 -5.48 -5.33
CA LEU A 106 -17.95 -6.63 -5.53
C LEU A 106 -18.05 -7.61 -4.34
N LYS A 107 -17.91 -7.10 -3.11
CA LYS A 107 -18.03 -7.89 -1.87
C LYS A 107 -19.38 -8.60 -1.77
N LYS A 108 -20.48 -7.88 -1.97
CA LYS A 108 -21.84 -8.45 -1.94
C LYS A 108 -22.08 -9.48 -3.04
N ALA A 109 -21.55 -9.26 -4.24
CA ALA A 109 -21.67 -10.21 -5.33
C ALA A 109 -20.94 -11.53 -4.99
N LYS A 110 -19.73 -11.42 -4.43
CA LYS A 110 -18.94 -12.57 -3.96
C LYS A 110 -19.65 -13.33 -2.84
N GLU A 111 -20.13 -12.64 -1.81
CA GLU A 111 -20.89 -13.25 -0.68
C GLU A 111 -22.14 -13.99 -1.16
N ARG A 112 -22.92 -13.39 -2.07
CA ARG A 112 -24.13 -14.02 -2.63
C ARG A 112 -23.82 -15.29 -3.42
N LEU A 113 -22.72 -15.31 -4.18
CA LEU A 113 -22.31 -16.49 -4.94
C LEU A 113 -21.81 -17.61 -4.02
N MET A 114 -21.05 -17.26 -2.98
CA MET A 114 -20.61 -18.21 -1.96
C MET A 114 -21.80 -18.85 -1.22
N GLN A 115 -22.82 -18.07 -0.88
CA GLN A 115 -24.05 -18.59 -0.26
C GLN A 115 -24.84 -19.54 -1.18
N GLN A 116 -24.67 -19.42 -2.50
CA GLN A 116 -25.29 -20.29 -3.50
C GLN A 116 -24.52 -21.60 -3.74
N GLY A 117 -23.49 -21.88 -2.93
CA GLY A 117 -22.76 -23.15 -2.95
C GLY A 117 -21.63 -23.24 -3.98
N GLY A 118 -21.24 -22.11 -4.60
CA GLY A 118 -20.15 -22.06 -5.58
C GLY A 118 -18.96 -21.23 -5.12
N HIS A 119 -17.74 -21.65 -5.48
CA HIS A 119 -16.60 -20.75 -5.52
C HIS A 119 -16.80 -19.82 -6.74
N PRO A 120 -16.92 -18.50 -6.56
CA PRO A 120 -17.24 -17.60 -7.66
C PRO A 120 -16.05 -17.54 -8.63
N GLY A 121 -16.14 -18.25 -9.77
CA GLY A 121 -15.21 -18.06 -10.86
C GLY A 121 -15.27 -16.62 -11.39
N GLU A 122 -14.14 -16.08 -11.84
CA GLU A 122 -14.02 -14.68 -12.29
C GLU A 122 -15.11 -14.30 -13.31
N LYS A 123 -15.38 -15.17 -14.28
CA LYS A 123 -16.40 -14.95 -15.33
C LYS A 123 -17.81 -14.75 -14.77
N LEU A 124 -18.22 -15.60 -13.83
CA LEU A 124 -19.54 -15.50 -13.21
C LEU A 124 -19.69 -14.23 -12.37
N LEU A 125 -18.59 -13.80 -11.74
CA LEU A 125 -18.56 -12.56 -10.97
C LEU A 125 -18.63 -11.32 -11.89
N ALA A 126 -17.93 -11.36 -13.03
CA ALA A 126 -17.94 -10.33 -14.05
C ALA A 126 -19.34 -10.14 -14.65
N GLU A 127 -19.99 -11.24 -15.05
CA GLU A 127 -21.37 -11.27 -15.54
C GLU A 127 -22.36 -10.66 -14.54
N LYS A 128 -22.26 -11.05 -13.26
CA LYS A 128 -23.16 -10.58 -12.20
C LYS A 128 -22.98 -9.10 -11.87
N LEU A 129 -21.78 -8.56 -12.11
CA LEU A 129 -21.46 -7.14 -11.94
C LEU A 129 -21.67 -6.32 -13.23
N GLY A 130 -21.93 -6.97 -14.37
CA GLY A 130 -22.07 -6.31 -15.66
C GLY A 130 -20.78 -5.64 -16.15
N VAL A 131 -19.63 -6.18 -15.77
CA VAL A 131 -18.30 -5.68 -16.16
C VAL A 131 -17.55 -6.74 -16.95
N ASP A 132 -16.56 -6.32 -17.73
CA ASP A 132 -15.64 -7.26 -18.39
C ASP A 132 -14.61 -7.83 -17.38
N ASP A 133 -14.00 -8.96 -17.74
CA ASP A 133 -13.01 -9.66 -16.91
C ASP A 133 -11.79 -8.77 -16.56
N VAL A 134 -11.38 -7.90 -17.48
CA VAL A 134 -10.22 -7.01 -17.29
C VAL A 134 -10.52 -5.96 -16.22
N LYS A 135 -11.69 -5.32 -16.29
CA LYS A 135 -12.18 -4.36 -15.29
C LYS A 135 -12.44 -5.04 -13.95
N LEU A 136 -12.89 -6.29 -13.94
CA LEU A 136 -13.04 -7.04 -12.69
C LEU A 136 -11.69 -7.22 -12.01
N ARG A 137 -10.68 -7.67 -12.75
CA ARG A 137 -9.31 -7.84 -12.23
C ARG A 137 -8.71 -6.51 -11.77
N GLN A 138 -8.92 -5.45 -12.53
CA GLN A 138 -8.49 -4.10 -12.14
C GLN A 138 -9.17 -3.65 -10.86
N LEU A 139 -10.49 -3.83 -10.73
CA LEU A 139 -11.23 -3.49 -9.52
C LEU A 139 -10.77 -4.30 -8.30
N ALA A 140 -10.47 -5.58 -8.48
CA ALA A 140 -9.93 -6.44 -7.43
C ALA A 140 -8.51 -6.00 -7.01
N ALA A 141 -7.64 -5.67 -7.97
CA ALA A 141 -6.31 -5.13 -7.69
C ALA A 141 -6.38 -3.78 -6.97
N GLU A 142 -7.27 -2.88 -7.40
CA GLU A 142 -7.51 -1.60 -6.72
C GLU A 142 -8.01 -1.79 -5.29
N TYR A 143 -8.84 -2.80 -5.04
CA TYR A 143 -9.30 -3.13 -3.68
C TYR A 143 -8.13 -3.61 -2.80
N ASN A 144 -7.30 -4.53 -3.31
CA ASN A 144 -6.16 -5.06 -2.58
C ASN A 144 -5.11 -3.95 -2.29
N ASN A 145 -4.86 -3.06 -3.25
CA ASN A 145 -3.95 -1.93 -3.05
C ASN A 145 -4.50 -0.87 -2.09
N ALA A 146 -5.83 -0.80 -1.94
CA ALA A 146 -6.48 0.14 -1.03
C ALA A 146 -6.47 -0.33 0.42
N PHE A 147 -6.16 -1.60 0.71
CA PHE A 147 -6.18 -2.13 2.07
C PHE A 147 -4.96 -3.03 2.29
N PRO A 148 -3.87 -2.50 2.89
CA PRO A 148 -2.68 -3.28 3.13
C PRO A 148 -2.96 -4.42 4.11
N VAL A 149 -2.19 -5.48 3.95
CA VAL A 149 -2.15 -6.63 4.86
C VAL A 149 -0.98 -6.43 5.83
N SER A 150 -1.07 -7.00 7.04
CA SER A 150 0.05 -6.92 7.97
C SER A 150 1.21 -7.76 7.45
N LEU A 151 2.42 -7.22 7.50
CA LEU A 151 3.63 -7.98 7.16
C LEU A 151 3.93 -9.06 8.21
N ASP A 152 3.37 -8.92 9.42
CA ASP A 152 3.47 -9.87 10.52
C ASP A 152 2.39 -10.98 10.44
N ASP A 153 1.50 -10.95 9.44
CA ASP A 153 0.51 -12.01 9.28
C ASP A 153 1.21 -13.34 8.93
N ASN A 154 0.74 -14.44 9.51
CA ASN A 154 1.23 -15.78 9.19
C ASN A 154 0.35 -16.41 8.09
N PRO A 155 0.92 -16.78 6.92
CA PRO A 155 0.17 -17.39 5.81
C PRO A 155 -0.24 -18.86 6.03
N GLY A 156 0.11 -19.47 7.17
CA GLY A 156 -0.36 -20.79 7.60
C GLY A 156 0.45 -21.99 7.12
N ASN A 157 1.61 -21.76 6.49
CA ASN A 157 2.49 -22.83 6.00
C ASN A 157 3.54 -23.29 7.02
N ASP A 158 3.92 -22.43 7.97
CA ASP A 158 4.86 -22.74 9.04
C ASP A 158 4.53 -21.87 10.26
N ASN A 159 4.69 -22.38 11.48
CA ASN A 159 4.18 -21.69 12.68
C ASN A 159 4.97 -20.41 13.01
N ASP A 160 6.21 -20.29 12.52
CA ASP A 160 7.11 -19.18 12.84
C ASP A 160 7.33 -18.20 11.69
N SER A 161 6.88 -18.51 10.46
CA SER A 161 7.09 -17.64 9.29
C SER A 161 6.02 -16.55 9.20
N VAL A 162 6.45 -15.30 9.04
CA VAL A 162 5.58 -14.16 8.75
C VAL A 162 5.67 -13.75 7.27
N LEU A 163 4.70 -12.98 6.78
CA LEU A 163 4.68 -12.54 5.37
C LEU A 163 5.95 -11.78 4.96
N VAL A 164 6.55 -10.98 5.84
CA VAL A 164 7.77 -10.21 5.51
C VAL A 164 8.93 -11.10 5.10
N ASP A 165 9.05 -12.29 5.69
CA ASP A 165 10.13 -13.24 5.40
C ASP A 165 10.02 -13.85 4.00
N MET A 166 8.82 -13.79 3.40
CA MET A 166 8.54 -14.36 2.07
C MET A 166 8.66 -13.31 0.94
N ILE A 167 8.84 -12.04 1.28
CA ILE A 167 8.97 -10.97 0.29
C ILE A 167 10.42 -10.86 -0.15
N SER A 168 10.68 -11.21 -1.41
CA SER A 168 12.01 -11.03 -2.01
C SER A 168 12.29 -9.55 -2.25
N ASP A 169 13.53 -9.12 -2.00
CA ASP A 169 14.02 -7.79 -2.38
C ASP A 169 14.56 -7.83 -3.83
N PRO A 170 13.85 -7.23 -4.80
CA PRO A 170 14.31 -7.19 -6.20
C PRO A 170 15.52 -6.27 -6.41
N GLY A 171 15.86 -5.41 -5.44
CA GLY A 171 17.04 -4.54 -5.47
C GLY A 171 18.29 -5.21 -4.91
N SER A 172 18.17 -6.39 -4.28
CA SER A 172 19.31 -7.12 -3.76
C SER A 172 20.17 -7.66 -4.92
N PRO A 173 21.47 -7.32 -5.00
CA PRO A 173 22.34 -7.80 -6.06
C PRO A 173 22.53 -9.32 -5.95
N ASP A 174 22.42 -10.03 -7.08
CA ASP A 174 22.69 -11.47 -7.12
C ASP A 174 24.18 -11.71 -6.82
N PRO A 175 24.53 -12.56 -5.84
CA PRO A 175 25.92 -12.92 -5.57
C PRO A 175 26.66 -13.46 -6.80
N LEU A 176 25.99 -14.18 -7.70
CA LEU A 176 26.59 -14.67 -8.93
C LEU A 176 26.96 -13.51 -9.86
N ASP A 177 26.04 -12.55 -10.05
CA ASP A 177 26.30 -11.37 -10.88
C ASP A 177 27.47 -10.55 -10.34
N GLN A 178 27.58 -10.41 -9.00
CA GLN A 178 28.72 -9.73 -8.38
C GLN A 178 30.05 -10.45 -8.65
N VAL A 179 30.06 -11.78 -8.59
CA VAL A 179 31.26 -12.58 -8.90
C VAL A 179 31.62 -12.47 -10.38
N VAL A 180 30.62 -12.52 -11.28
CA VAL A 180 30.83 -12.33 -12.72
C VAL A 180 31.42 -10.96 -12.99
N GLU A 181 30.81 -9.89 -12.48
CA GLU A 181 31.30 -8.51 -12.68
C GLU A 181 32.75 -8.34 -12.18
N ARG A 182 33.07 -8.92 -11.02
CA ARG A 182 34.42 -8.92 -10.49
C ARG A 182 35.39 -9.67 -11.41
N THR A 183 35.00 -10.84 -11.88
CA THR A 183 35.83 -11.68 -12.76
C THR A 183 36.07 -10.99 -14.10
N GLU A 184 35.06 -10.36 -14.68
CA GLU A 184 35.18 -9.56 -15.91
C GLU A 184 36.19 -8.43 -15.76
N LYS A 185 36.16 -7.71 -14.63
CA LYS A 185 37.13 -6.65 -14.31
C LYS A 185 38.55 -7.21 -14.18
N GLU A 186 38.73 -8.35 -13.52
CA GLU A 186 40.03 -9.01 -13.37
C GLU A 186 40.59 -9.48 -14.72
N VAL A 187 39.76 -10.07 -15.58
CA VAL A 187 40.13 -10.49 -16.94
C VAL A 187 40.51 -9.29 -17.81
N LEU A 188 39.74 -8.21 -17.74
CA LEU A 188 40.02 -6.96 -18.46
C LEU A 188 41.33 -6.32 -18.00
N ALA A 189 41.57 -6.23 -16.69
CA ALA A 189 42.80 -5.69 -16.14
C ALA A 189 44.03 -6.49 -16.62
N ALA A 190 43.96 -7.83 -16.55
CA ALA A 190 45.01 -8.70 -17.05
C ALA A 190 45.25 -8.53 -18.57
N ALA A 191 44.19 -8.32 -19.36
CA ALA A 191 44.32 -8.06 -20.80
C ALA A 191 44.95 -6.69 -21.10
N ILE A 192 44.69 -5.67 -20.28
CA ILE A 192 45.32 -4.35 -20.37
C ILE A 192 46.82 -4.44 -20.06
N ASP A 193 47.21 -5.26 -19.08
CA ASP A 193 48.62 -5.41 -18.68
C ASP A 193 49.49 -6.09 -19.75
N GLU A 194 48.89 -6.89 -20.63
CA GLU A 194 49.56 -7.51 -21.78
C GLU A 194 49.73 -6.58 -22.97
N LEU A 195 49.05 -5.43 -22.98
CA LEU A 195 49.24 -4.44 -24.04
C LEU A 195 50.65 -3.84 -23.98
N PRO A 196 51.22 -3.48 -25.14
CA PRO A 196 52.44 -2.70 -25.17
C PRO A 196 52.28 -1.40 -24.38
N GLU A 197 53.35 -0.98 -23.71
CA GLU A 197 53.36 0.18 -22.81
C GLU A 197 52.71 1.43 -23.43
N ARG A 198 53.00 1.72 -24.70
CA ARG A 198 52.39 2.83 -25.44
C ARG A 198 50.88 2.72 -25.62
N ASP A 199 50.36 1.51 -25.86
CA ASP A 199 48.93 1.28 -26.06
C ASP A 199 48.18 1.41 -24.72
N ARG A 200 48.72 0.81 -23.65
CA ARG A 200 48.21 0.93 -22.28
C ARG A 200 48.20 2.38 -21.79
N LEU A 201 49.27 3.14 -22.07
CA LEU A 201 49.36 4.57 -21.70
C LEU A 201 48.27 5.40 -22.39
N VAL A 202 48.00 5.17 -23.68
CA VAL A 202 46.93 5.88 -24.40
C VAL A 202 45.55 5.57 -23.80
N LEU A 203 45.30 4.31 -23.41
CA LEU A 203 44.04 3.93 -22.77
C LEU A 203 43.90 4.51 -21.35
N ALA A 204 44.96 4.51 -20.55
CA ALA A 204 44.95 5.10 -19.21
C ALA A 204 44.66 6.61 -19.28
N LEU A 205 45.36 7.34 -20.16
CA LEU A 205 45.13 8.77 -20.33
C LEU A 205 43.72 9.10 -20.81
N TYR A 206 43.06 8.19 -21.56
CA TYR A 206 41.72 8.42 -22.09
C TYR A 206 40.59 7.97 -21.15
N TYR A 207 40.69 6.78 -20.55
CA TYR A 207 39.61 6.18 -19.74
C TYR A 207 39.77 6.41 -18.23
N GLN A 208 40.99 6.64 -17.74
CA GLN A 208 41.25 6.87 -16.31
C GLN A 208 41.46 8.36 -16.01
N GLU A 209 42.24 9.05 -16.84
CA GLU A 209 42.50 10.49 -16.69
C GLU A 209 41.53 11.37 -17.49
N GLU A 210 40.61 10.76 -18.26
CA GLU A 210 39.56 11.44 -19.04
C GLU A 210 40.06 12.54 -20.01
N LEU A 211 41.30 12.44 -20.49
CA LEU A 211 41.90 13.44 -21.37
C LEU A 211 41.38 13.32 -22.81
N THR A 212 41.31 14.46 -23.51
CA THR A 212 40.96 14.48 -24.93
C THR A 212 42.11 13.96 -25.79
N LEU A 213 41.82 13.40 -26.97
CA LEU A 213 42.85 12.93 -27.92
C LEU A 213 43.87 14.03 -28.30
N LYS A 214 43.44 15.29 -28.28
CA LYS A 214 44.28 16.46 -28.52
C LYS A 214 45.27 16.72 -27.38
N GLU A 215 44.83 16.57 -26.13
CA GLU A 215 45.68 16.71 -24.93
C GLU A 215 46.67 15.55 -24.83
N ILE A 216 46.20 14.33 -25.07
CA ILE A 216 47.05 13.13 -25.15
C ILE A 216 48.12 13.32 -26.24
N GLY A 217 47.76 13.91 -27.39
CA GLY A 217 48.71 14.21 -28.46
C GLY A 217 49.81 15.17 -28.03
N LYS A 218 49.49 16.17 -27.20
CA LYS A 218 50.50 17.07 -26.63
C LYS A 218 51.44 16.34 -25.67
N ILE A 219 50.90 15.46 -24.81
CA ILE A 219 51.69 14.69 -23.84
C ILE A 219 52.64 13.70 -24.53
N LEU A 220 52.16 13.05 -25.58
CA LEU A 220 52.91 12.04 -26.33
C LEU A 220 53.74 12.63 -27.49
N GLU A 221 53.75 13.96 -27.64
CA GLU A 221 54.42 14.69 -28.72
C GLU A 221 54.07 14.18 -30.14
N VAL A 222 52.79 13.85 -30.35
CA VAL A 222 52.25 13.37 -31.63
C VAL A 222 50.97 14.10 -32.02
N THR A 223 50.62 14.04 -33.31
CA THR A 223 49.35 14.61 -33.80
C THR A 223 48.15 13.89 -33.21
N GLU A 224 47.03 14.60 -33.04
CA GLU A 224 45.74 14.03 -32.61
C GLU A 224 45.31 12.82 -33.46
N SER A 225 45.47 12.90 -34.79
CA SER A 225 45.19 11.79 -35.70
C SER A 225 46.01 10.54 -35.40
N ARG A 226 47.27 10.72 -34.97
CA ARG A 226 48.14 9.62 -34.55
C ARG A 226 47.67 8.99 -33.25
N VAL A 227 47.20 9.77 -32.28
CA VAL A 227 46.61 9.25 -31.03
C VAL A 227 45.33 8.46 -31.34
N CYS A 228 44.48 8.96 -32.24
CA CYS A 228 43.27 8.25 -32.67
C CYS A 228 43.61 6.86 -33.26
N GLN A 229 44.67 6.76 -34.07
CA GLN A 229 45.15 5.48 -34.60
C GLN A 229 45.67 4.55 -33.51
N LEU A 230 46.45 5.07 -32.56
CA LEU A 230 46.97 4.30 -31.43
C LEU A 230 45.83 3.76 -30.55
N HIS A 231 44.84 4.60 -30.24
CA HIS A 231 43.65 4.22 -29.48
C HIS A 231 42.86 3.11 -30.19
N ALA A 232 42.57 3.27 -31.50
CA ALA A 232 41.88 2.24 -32.28
C ALA A 232 42.66 0.92 -32.33
N LYS A 233 43.98 0.99 -32.47
CA LYS A 233 44.87 -0.19 -32.46
C LYS A 233 44.89 -0.88 -31.09
N ALA A 234 44.93 -0.10 -30.01
CA ALA A 234 44.89 -0.62 -28.64
C ALA A 234 43.58 -1.38 -28.38
N LEU A 235 42.43 -0.82 -28.78
CA LEU A 235 41.13 -1.48 -28.67
C LEU A 235 41.04 -2.78 -29.50
N GLN A 236 41.58 -2.79 -30.72
CA GLN A 236 41.62 -4.02 -31.53
C GLN A 236 42.46 -5.12 -30.88
N ARG A 237 43.60 -4.77 -30.29
CA ARG A 237 44.45 -5.71 -29.55
C ARG A 237 43.76 -6.24 -28.30
N LEU A 238 43.17 -5.35 -27.50
CA LEU A 238 42.37 -5.73 -26.33
C LEU A 238 41.26 -6.71 -26.70
N ARG A 239 40.52 -6.42 -27.78
CA ARG A 239 39.47 -7.31 -28.27
C ARG A 239 40.01 -8.68 -28.66
N SER A 240 41.17 -8.75 -29.30
CA SER A 240 41.81 -10.02 -29.65
C SER A 240 42.16 -10.83 -28.40
N ILE A 241 42.82 -10.20 -27.42
CA ILE A 241 43.23 -10.85 -26.16
C ILE A 241 42.01 -11.36 -25.38
N LEU A 242 40.94 -10.57 -25.33
CA LEU A 242 39.70 -10.95 -24.64
C LEU A 242 38.94 -12.06 -25.38
N SER A 243 38.97 -12.07 -26.72
CA SER A 243 38.30 -13.09 -27.53
C SER A 243 38.97 -14.47 -27.42
N ASP A 244 40.24 -14.52 -27.04
CA ASP A 244 40.95 -15.79 -26.76
C ASP A 244 40.68 -16.34 -25.34
N ARG A 245 40.05 -15.53 -24.45
CA ARG A 245 39.82 -15.86 -23.03
C ARG A 245 38.35 -16.13 -22.69
N LEU A 246 37.43 -15.69 -23.54
CA LEU A 246 35.99 -15.88 -23.43
C LEU A 246 35.56 -17.06 -24.33
#